data_AF-A0A1A7Z6Y8-F1
#
_entry.id   AF-A0A1A7Z6Y8-F1
#
_cell.length_a   1.000
_cell.length_b   1.000
_cell.length_c   1.000
_cell.angle_alpha   90.00
_cell.angle_beta   90.00
_cell.angle_gamma   90.00
#
_symmetry.space_group_name_H-M   'P 1'
#
loop_
_entity.id
_entity.type
_entity.pdbx_description
1 polymer ?
#
loop_
_entity_poly.entity_id
_entity_poly.type
_entity_poly.pdbx_seq_one_letter_code
_entity_poly.pdbx_strand_id
1 'polypeptide(L)'
;VRRFEGLVAQGRSPTVELLNDWGTTNSTVGELVDILKSHDLLAAACLFLPVEEVFPPETKQDSAAPPDRDPPTRLLGETSPPSSSNLQTQLLQNSETGHTGCDSFSYRELMRITGNFDDRSISNGGRRLGEGGFGTVYKGFLNDRAVAVKKLNPVEDMPLDKLKVQFDQEIKTLKELKHENLVDMIGFSCDEQQLCIIYV
;
A
#
# COMPACT_ATOMS: atom_id res chain seq x y z
N VAL A 1 15.18 19.63 7.57
CA VAL A 1 15.97 20.77 7.06
C VAL A 1 17.31 20.31 6.45
N ARG A 2 18.34 19.90 7.20
CA ARG A 2 19.69 19.65 6.60
C ARG A 2 19.83 18.46 5.63
N ARG A 3 18.95 17.46 5.69
CA ARG A 3 19.05 16.26 4.82
C ARG A 3 18.82 16.59 3.34
N PHE A 4 17.86 17.48 3.05
CA PHE A 4 17.45 17.80 1.67
C PHE A 4 18.18 19.00 1.07
N GLU A 5 18.79 19.86 1.89
CA GLU A 5 19.64 20.97 1.42
C GLU A 5 20.86 20.47 0.63
N GLY A 6 21.45 19.34 1.06
CA GLY A 6 22.54 18.69 0.32
C GLY A 6 22.11 18.08 -1.02
N LEU A 7 20.82 17.78 -1.19
CA LEU A 7 20.30 17.15 -2.41
C LEU A 7 20.18 18.14 -3.56
N VAL A 8 19.84 19.40 -3.26
CA VAL A 8 19.83 20.48 -4.26
C VAL A 8 21.24 20.70 -4.83
N ALA A 9 22.27 20.67 -3.99
CA ALA A 9 23.66 20.79 -4.42
C ALA A 9 24.14 19.59 -5.28
N GLN A 10 23.44 18.45 -5.19
CA GLN A 10 23.70 17.24 -5.98
C GLN A 10 22.79 17.14 -7.23
N GLY A 11 21.99 18.17 -7.52
CA GLY A 11 21.05 18.18 -8.65
C GLY A 11 19.83 17.27 -8.47
N ARG A 12 19.58 16.77 -7.25
CA ARG A 12 18.42 15.95 -6.92
C ARG A 12 17.27 16.84 -6.44
N SER A 13 16.04 16.54 -6.88
CA SER A 13 14.87 17.30 -6.46
C SER A 13 14.48 16.94 -5.02
N PRO A 14 14.48 17.89 -4.07
CA PRO A 14 14.03 17.65 -2.70
C PRO A 14 12.61 17.09 -2.64
N THR A 15 11.73 17.54 -3.53
CA THR A 15 10.35 17.07 -3.62
C THR A 15 10.26 15.60 -4.07
N VAL A 16 11.11 15.19 -5.03
CA VAL A 16 11.15 13.80 -5.49
C VAL A 16 11.66 12.87 -4.39
N GLU A 17 12.70 13.29 -3.67
CA GLU A 17 13.24 12.54 -2.54
C GLU A 17 12.24 12.45 -1.38
N LEU A 18 11.52 13.54 -1.10
CA LEU A 18 10.46 13.55 -0.09
C LEU A 18 9.33 12.57 -0.44
N LEU A 19 8.87 12.59 -1.70
CA LEU A 19 7.83 11.68 -2.19
C LEU A 19 8.29 10.22 -2.19
N ASN A 20 9.56 9.96 -2.49
CA ASN A 20 10.14 8.61 -2.45
C ASN A 20 10.29 8.09 -1.02
N ASP A 21 10.79 8.93 -0.10
CA ASP A 21 10.85 8.60 1.34
C ASP A 21 9.44 8.30 1.88
N TRP A 22 8.48 9.22 1.67
CA TRP A 22 7.09 9.04 2.12
C TRP A 22 6.44 7.79 1.50
N GLY A 23 6.62 7.62 0.19
CA GLY A 23 6.09 6.51 -0.56
C GLY A 23 6.70 5.16 -0.16
N THR A 24 7.72 5.10 0.71
CA THR A 24 8.38 3.85 1.13
C THR A 24 8.26 3.56 2.63
N THR A 25 7.71 4.49 3.43
CA THR A 25 7.64 4.37 4.90
C THR A 25 6.28 3.94 5.46
N ASN A 26 5.38 3.35 4.65
CA ASN A 26 4.00 3.01 5.07
C ASN A 26 3.28 4.23 5.68
N SER A 27 3.61 5.42 5.17
CA SER A 27 3.10 6.68 5.69
C SER A 27 1.70 6.98 5.15
N THR A 28 0.88 7.64 5.95
CA THR A 28 -0.50 7.97 5.53
C THR A 28 -0.53 9.23 4.67
N VAL A 29 -1.60 9.41 3.89
CA VAL A 29 -1.85 10.66 3.16
C VAL A 29 -1.93 11.85 4.12
N GLY A 30 -2.44 11.63 5.35
CA GLY A 30 -2.44 12.65 6.41
C GLY A 30 -1.04 13.10 6.80
N GLU A 31 -0.11 12.17 7.01
CA GLU A 31 1.29 12.48 7.31
C GLU A 31 1.97 13.24 6.16
N LEU A 32 1.64 12.93 4.90
CA LEU A 32 2.12 13.70 3.75
C LEU A 32 1.61 15.14 3.80
N VAL A 33 0.31 15.32 4.05
CA VAL A 33 -0.31 16.63 4.16
C VAL A 33 0.33 17.45 5.29
N ASP A 34 0.61 16.84 6.44
CA ASP A 34 1.27 17.51 7.57
C ASP A 34 2.72 17.90 7.23
N ILE A 35 3.45 17.05 6.52
CA ILE A 35 4.78 17.36 6.00
C ILE A 35 4.72 18.52 5.00
N LEU A 36 3.78 18.50 4.06
CA LEU A 36 3.63 19.58 3.06
C LEU A 36 3.24 20.91 3.72
N LYS A 37 2.33 20.89 4.70
CA LYS A 37 1.92 22.06 5.49
C LYS A 37 3.08 22.62 6.31
N SER A 38 3.86 21.76 6.99
CA SER A 38 5.02 22.20 7.79
C SER A 38 6.15 22.82 6.97
N HIS A 39 6.14 22.66 5.64
CA HIS A 39 7.12 23.24 4.71
C HIS A 39 6.51 24.30 3.78
N ASP A 40 5.32 24.84 4.11
CA ASP A 40 4.61 25.86 3.32
C ASP A 40 4.33 25.46 1.85
N LEU A 41 4.33 24.16 1.54
CA LEU A 41 4.00 23.62 0.22
C LEU A 41 2.48 23.47 0.05
N LEU A 42 1.75 24.55 0.33
CA LEU A 42 0.28 24.55 0.42
C LEU A 42 -0.38 24.17 -0.91
N ALA A 43 0.18 24.58 -2.05
CA ALA A 43 -0.34 24.22 -3.37
C ALA A 43 -0.37 22.70 -3.59
N ALA A 44 0.64 21.97 -3.10
CA ALA A 44 0.68 20.52 -3.18
C ALA A 44 -0.24 19.87 -2.12
N ALA A 45 -0.29 20.43 -0.91
CA ALA A 45 -1.18 19.95 0.15
C ALA A 45 -2.67 20.06 -0.23
N CYS A 46 -3.07 21.13 -0.92
CA CYS A 46 -4.45 21.37 -1.35
C CYS A 46 -4.98 20.30 -2.31
N LEU A 47 -4.13 19.55 -3.03
CA LEU A 47 -4.56 18.46 -3.90
C LEU A 47 -5.13 17.26 -3.11
N PHE A 48 -4.75 17.14 -1.84
CA PHE A 48 -5.12 16.02 -0.97
C PHE A 48 -6.17 16.39 0.09
N LEU A 49 -6.48 17.68 0.22
CA LEU A 49 -7.48 18.18 1.15
C LEU A 49 -8.84 18.26 0.43
N PRO A 50 -9.95 17.91 1.10
CA PRO A 50 -11.28 18.18 0.57
C PRO A 50 -11.43 19.69 0.31
N VAL A 51 -12.10 20.03 -0.78
CA VAL A 51 -12.16 21.38 -1.39
C VAL A 51 -12.79 22.46 -0.48
N GLU A 52 -13.25 22.12 0.73
CA GLU A 52 -14.03 23.03 1.58
C GLU A 52 -13.24 24.01 2.47
N GLU A 53 -11.90 23.94 2.56
CA GLU A 53 -11.12 24.94 3.34
C GLU A 53 -10.46 26.03 2.48
N VAL A 54 -11.18 26.53 1.46
CA VAL A 54 -10.75 27.70 0.67
C VAL A 54 -11.79 28.82 0.78
N PHE A 55 -12.10 29.28 1.99
CA PHE A 55 -12.71 30.60 2.19
C PHE A 55 -12.14 31.28 3.44
N PRO A 56 -11.55 32.48 3.34
CA PRO A 56 -11.18 33.26 4.51
C PRO A 56 -12.44 33.80 5.20
N PRO A 57 -12.49 33.88 6.55
CA PRO A 57 -13.66 34.42 7.22
C PRO A 57 -13.71 35.95 7.10
N GLU A 58 -14.75 36.46 6.44
CA GLU A 58 -15.12 37.87 6.51
C GLU A 58 -15.66 38.22 7.91
N THR A 59 -15.26 39.39 8.39
CA THR A 59 -15.61 39.97 9.68
C THR A 59 -17.04 40.54 9.66
N LYS A 60 -17.85 40.28 10.70
CA LYS A 60 -18.72 41.28 11.38
C LYS A 60 -19.49 40.70 12.58
N GLN A 61 -19.45 41.45 13.69
CA GLN A 61 -20.21 41.29 14.93
C GLN A 61 -21.69 41.67 14.74
N ASP A 62 -22.63 40.98 15.40
CA ASP A 62 -23.40 41.56 16.52
C ASP A 62 -24.37 40.57 17.23
N SER A 63 -24.22 40.51 18.56
CA SER A 63 -25.21 40.41 19.65
C SER A 63 -26.20 39.24 19.90
N ALA A 64 -26.19 38.85 21.19
CA ALA A 64 -27.26 38.36 22.09
C ALA A 64 -27.50 36.83 22.26
N ALA A 65 -27.58 36.42 23.54
CA ALA A 65 -27.66 35.05 24.07
C ALA A 65 -29.05 34.74 24.73
N PRO A 66 -29.23 33.67 25.54
CA PRO A 66 -29.87 32.34 25.29
C PRO A 66 -31.21 32.22 26.10
N PRO A 67 -31.81 31.07 26.54
CA PRO A 67 -31.41 29.63 26.53
C PRO A 67 -32.53 28.62 26.18
N ASP A 68 -32.20 27.33 26.04
CA ASP A 68 -32.87 26.23 26.77
C ASP A 68 -32.35 24.83 26.35
N ARG A 69 -31.88 24.04 27.32
CA ARG A 69 -32.26 22.65 27.63
C ARG A 69 -31.15 21.89 28.37
N ASP A 70 -31.48 21.53 29.60
CA ASP A 70 -30.76 20.62 30.48
C ASP A 70 -31.12 19.12 30.23
N PRO A 71 -30.39 18.15 30.83
CA PRO A 71 -30.08 16.80 30.32
C PRO A 71 -30.93 15.72 31.05
N PRO A 72 -30.51 14.46 31.39
CA PRO A 72 -29.37 13.60 31.00
C PRO A 72 -29.80 12.13 30.67
N THR A 73 -28.85 11.18 30.53
CA THR A 73 -28.74 9.96 31.39
C THR A 73 -28.10 8.72 30.71
N ARG A 74 -26.92 8.33 31.24
CA ARG A 74 -26.41 6.97 31.58
C ARG A 74 -25.55 6.08 30.65
N LEU A 75 -24.35 5.85 31.20
CA LEU A 75 -23.45 4.69 31.25
C LEU A 75 -24.06 3.27 31.27
N LEU A 76 -23.32 2.32 30.69
CA LEU A 76 -22.90 0.96 31.15
C LEU A 76 -22.60 0.13 29.87
N GLY A 77 -21.57 -0.70 29.70
CA GLY A 77 -20.55 -1.27 30.56
C GLY A 77 -19.70 -2.23 29.68
N GLU A 78 -18.51 -2.57 30.15
CA GLU A 78 -17.47 -3.37 29.48
C GLU A 78 -17.89 -4.82 29.18
N THR A 79 -17.29 -5.45 28.15
CA THR A 79 -16.75 -6.82 28.28
C THR A 79 -15.80 -7.19 27.12
N SER A 80 -14.69 -7.81 27.50
CA SER A 80 -13.61 -8.40 26.70
C SER A 80 -14.03 -9.50 25.72
N PRO A 81 -13.23 -9.82 24.68
CA PRO A 81 -13.24 -11.15 24.07
C PRO A 81 -12.03 -12.03 24.48
N PRO A 82 -12.21 -13.36 24.56
CA PRO A 82 -11.20 -14.30 25.04
C PRO A 82 -10.28 -14.83 23.92
N SER A 83 -9.11 -15.28 24.35
CA SER A 83 -8.17 -16.12 23.59
C SER A 83 -8.66 -17.57 23.51
N SER A 84 -8.43 -18.26 22.38
CA SER A 84 -7.58 -19.47 22.27
C SER A 84 -7.87 -20.36 21.03
N SER A 85 -6.76 -20.73 20.38
CA SER A 85 -6.40 -22.05 19.81
C SER A 85 -7.16 -22.68 18.62
N ASN A 86 -6.44 -22.75 17.50
CA ASN A 86 -5.94 -23.95 16.79
C ASN A 86 -6.94 -25.02 16.28
N LEU A 87 -7.00 -25.19 14.95
CA LEU A 87 -7.33 -26.46 14.29
C LEU A 87 -6.51 -26.64 13.01
N GLN A 88 -6.00 -27.85 12.85
CA GLN A 88 -5.10 -28.29 11.79
C GLN A 88 -5.80 -29.32 10.89
N THR A 89 -5.41 -29.31 9.61
CA THR A 89 -5.32 -30.44 8.66
C THR A 89 -6.52 -30.87 7.77
N GLN A 90 -6.27 -30.74 6.45
CA GLN A 90 -6.65 -31.53 5.25
C GLN A 90 -8.12 -31.67 4.80
N LEU A 91 -8.43 -31.40 3.51
CA LEU A 91 -8.33 -32.34 2.37
C LEU A 91 -9.02 -31.77 1.09
N LEU A 92 -8.49 -32.20 -0.07
CA LEU A 92 -9.09 -32.37 -1.41
C LEU A 92 -9.03 -31.24 -2.46
N GLN A 93 -8.27 -31.56 -3.52
CA GLN A 93 -8.39 -31.10 -4.90
C GLN A 93 -9.83 -31.28 -5.43
N ASN A 94 -10.35 -30.28 -6.14
CA ASN A 94 -11.10 -30.48 -7.39
C ASN A 94 -11.18 -29.18 -8.21
N SER A 95 -11.18 -29.37 -9.52
CA SER A 95 -11.09 -28.39 -10.59
C SER A 95 -12.42 -27.70 -10.92
N GLU A 96 -12.27 -26.54 -11.57
CA GLU A 96 -13.22 -25.80 -12.43
C GLU A 96 -14.03 -24.63 -11.82
N THR A 97 -13.68 -23.45 -12.33
CA THR A 97 -14.48 -22.20 -12.41
C THR A 97 -14.85 -21.50 -11.10
N GLY A 98 -13.91 -20.68 -10.63
CA GLY A 98 -14.13 -19.67 -9.59
C GLY A 98 -12.90 -19.52 -8.70
N HIS A 99 -11.88 -18.79 -9.15
CA HIS A 99 -10.74 -18.43 -8.29
C HIS A 99 -11.19 -17.35 -7.28
N THR A 100 -12.02 -17.74 -6.31
CA THR A 100 -12.31 -16.99 -5.09
C THR A 100 -11.44 -17.55 -3.96
N GLY A 101 -10.14 -17.69 -4.23
CA GLY A 101 -9.15 -18.24 -3.32
C GLY A 101 -7.79 -17.64 -3.65
N CYS A 102 -7.04 -17.29 -2.59
CA CYS A 102 -5.67 -16.80 -2.71
C CYS A 102 -4.72 -18.01 -2.76
N ASP A 103 -4.23 -18.36 -3.94
CA ASP A 103 -3.41 -19.56 -4.15
C ASP A 103 -1.93 -19.30 -3.79
N SER A 104 -1.22 -20.35 -3.33
CA SER A 104 0.24 -20.30 -3.16
C SER A 104 0.93 -20.83 -4.41
N PHE A 105 1.88 -20.08 -4.94
CA PHE A 105 2.68 -20.44 -6.11
C PHE A 105 4.13 -20.70 -5.69
N SER A 106 4.83 -21.55 -6.45
CA SER A 106 6.27 -21.69 -6.28
C SER A 106 7.04 -20.57 -6.97
N TYR A 107 8.16 -20.13 -6.41
CA TYR A 107 9.00 -19.10 -7.02
C TYR A 107 9.48 -19.53 -8.42
N ARG A 108 9.74 -20.84 -8.60
CA ARG A 108 10.12 -21.42 -9.89
C ARG A 108 9.03 -21.31 -10.96
N GLU A 109 7.77 -21.43 -10.57
CA GLU A 109 6.65 -21.18 -11.47
C GLU A 109 6.59 -19.71 -11.87
N LEU A 110 6.80 -18.80 -10.90
CA LEU A 110 6.84 -17.37 -11.17
C LEU A 110 7.99 -17.00 -12.11
N MET A 111 9.18 -17.57 -11.93
CA MET A 111 10.29 -17.42 -12.89
C MET A 111 9.88 -17.84 -14.30
N ARG A 112 9.19 -18.98 -14.45
CA ARG A 112 8.76 -19.45 -15.78
C ARG A 112 7.80 -18.45 -16.42
N ILE A 113 6.77 -18.01 -15.68
CA ILE A 113 5.75 -17.14 -16.26
C ILE A 113 6.24 -15.71 -16.50
N THR A 114 7.30 -15.25 -15.83
CA THR A 114 7.88 -13.90 -15.99
C THR A 114 9.12 -13.86 -16.88
N GLY A 115 9.51 -14.97 -17.52
CA GLY A 115 10.73 -15.01 -18.33
C GLY A 115 12.00 -14.84 -17.50
N ASN A 116 12.04 -15.48 -16.34
CA ASN A 116 13.09 -15.40 -15.33
C ASN A 116 13.25 -13.99 -14.74
N PHE A 117 12.13 -13.31 -14.48
CA PHE A 117 12.10 -11.91 -14.02
C PHE A 117 12.94 -11.00 -14.92
N ASP A 118 12.63 -10.98 -16.23
CA ASP A 118 13.37 -10.19 -17.22
C ASP A 118 13.24 -8.68 -16.95
N ASP A 119 14.32 -8.09 -16.45
CA ASP A 119 14.44 -6.68 -16.05
C ASP A 119 14.36 -5.67 -17.21
N ARG A 120 14.44 -6.15 -18.45
CA ARG A 120 14.24 -5.25 -19.60
C ARG A 120 12.81 -4.73 -19.58
N SER A 121 12.65 -3.45 -19.90
CA SER A 121 11.33 -2.82 -20.09
C SER A 121 10.52 -3.54 -21.17
N ILE A 122 9.19 -3.52 -21.07
CA ILE A 122 8.29 -3.97 -22.15
C ILE A 122 8.66 -3.34 -23.51
N SER A 123 9.04 -2.06 -23.53
CA SER A 123 9.46 -1.35 -24.76
C SER A 123 10.68 -1.97 -25.44
N ASN A 124 11.50 -2.69 -24.67
CA ASN A 124 12.74 -3.32 -25.12
C ASN A 124 12.57 -4.85 -25.26
N GLY A 125 11.32 -5.33 -25.33
CA GLY A 125 10.99 -6.75 -25.47
C GLY A 125 11.16 -7.57 -24.19
N GLY A 126 11.28 -6.91 -23.03
CA GLY A 126 11.37 -7.56 -21.73
C GLY A 126 10.04 -7.74 -21.03
N ARG A 127 10.09 -7.91 -19.71
CA ARG A 127 8.92 -8.19 -18.87
C ARG A 127 8.67 -7.13 -17.79
N ARG A 128 9.61 -6.25 -17.48
CA ARG A 128 9.45 -5.24 -16.43
C ARG A 128 8.38 -4.21 -16.81
N LEU A 129 7.35 -4.09 -15.97
CA LEU A 129 6.27 -3.11 -16.06
C LEU A 129 6.59 -1.83 -15.30
N GLY A 130 7.26 -1.97 -14.15
CA GLY A 130 7.64 -0.84 -13.30
C GLY A 130 8.48 -1.28 -12.11
N GLU A 131 9.07 -0.31 -11.42
CA GLU A 131 9.91 -0.51 -10.26
C GLU A 131 9.71 0.67 -9.30
N GLY A 132 9.72 0.40 -8.01
CA GLY A 132 9.66 1.40 -6.95
C GLY A 132 10.11 0.81 -5.62
N GLY A 133 10.00 1.55 -4.52
CA GLY A 133 10.51 1.07 -3.23
C GLY A 133 9.72 -0.09 -2.61
N PHE A 134 8.59 -0.50 -3.20
CA PHE A 134 7.87 -1.72 -2.83
C PHE A 134 8.29 -2.94 -3.66
N GLY A 135 9.28 -2.81 -4.54
CA GLY A 135 9.77 -3.87 -5.41
C GLY A 135 9.53 -3.62 -6.90
N THR A 136 9.78 -4.66 -7.69
CA THR A 136 9.69 -4.62 -9.15
C THR A 136 8.49 -5.41 -9.63
N VAL A 137 7.76 -4.86 -10.59
CA VAL A 137 6.58 -5.47 -11.20
C VAL A 137 6.92 -6.00 -12.58
N TYR A 138 6.56 -7.25 -12.83
CA TYR A 138 6.81 -7.94 -14.10
C TYR A 138 5.51 -8.45 -14.71
N LYS A 139 5.44 -8.44 -16.04
CA LYS A 139 4.38 -9.07 -16.82
C LYS A 139 4.58 -10.58 -16.85
N GLY A 140 3.58 -11.31 -16.37
CA GLY A 140 3.50 -12.76 -16.44
C GLY A 140 2.35 -13.25 -17.33
N PHE A 141 2.34 -14.56 -17.60
CA PHE A 141 1.21 -15.25 -18.21
C PHE A 141 0.91 -16.54 -17.46
N LEU A 142 -0.28 -16.64 -16.87
CA LEU A 142 -0.77 -17.82 -16.16
C LEU A 142 -1.98 -18.36 -16.92
N ASN A 143 -1.88 -19.57 -17.51
CA ASN A 143 -2.94 -20.16 -18.33
C ASN A 143 -3.47 -19.20 -19.42
N ASP A 144 -2.55 -18.61 -20.19
CA ASP A 144 -2.81 -17.59 -21.23
C ASP A 144 -3.45 -16.27 -20.75
N ARG A 145 -3.71 -16.13 -19.45
CA ARG A 145 -4.13 -14.88 -18.84
C ARG A 145 -2.91 -14.05 -18.49
N ALA A 146 -2.87 -12.80 -18.96
CA ALA A 146 -1.86 -11.85 -18.53
C ALA A 146 -2.05 -11.54 -17.03
N VAL A 147 -0.95 -11.59 -16.29
CA VAL A 147 -0.90 -11.26 -14.86
C VAL A 147 0.24 -10.30 -14.61
N ALA A 148 0.20 -9.61 -13.48
CA ALA A 148 1.33 -8.85 -12.99
C ALA A 148 1.87 -9.50 -11.71
N VAL A 149 3.19 -9.67 -11.67
CA VAL A 149 3.92 -10.30 -10.58
C VAL A 149 4.82 -9.23 -9.95
N LYS A 150 4.46 -8.79 -8.75
CA LYS A 150 5.30 -7.90 -7.95
C LYS A 150 6.25 -8.75 -7.13
N LYS A 151 7.55 -8.61 -7.40
CA LYS A 151 8.64 -9.18 -6.61
C LYS A 151 9.14 -8.11 -5.66
N LEU A 152 9.06 -8.38 -4.35
CA LEU A 152 9.63 -7.48 -3.35
C LEU A 152 11.15 -7.60 -3.42
N ASN A 153 11.82 -6.46 -3.52
CA ASN A 153 13.27 -6.41 -3.52
C ASN A 153 13.77 -6.25 -2.07
N PRO A 154 14.79 -6.98 -1.66
CA PRO A 154 15.51 -6.67 -0.43
C PRO A 154 16.05 -5.24 -0.52
N VAL A 155 15.73 -4.41 0.48
CA VAL A 155 16.35 -3.09 0.63
C VAL A 155 17.65 -3.30 1.41
N GLU A 156 18.74 -2.68 0.94
CA GLU A 156 20.01 -2.66 1.68
C GLU A 156 19.76 -2.18 3.13
N ASP A 157 20.35 -2.87 4.10
CA ASP A 157 20.17 -2.64 5.54
C ASP A 157 18.77 -2.92 6.14
N MET A 158 17.81 -3.44 5.36
CA MET A 158 16.52 -3.88 5.91
C MET A 158 16.54 -5.39 6.27
N PRO A 159 16.24 -5.76 7.53
CA PRO A 159 16.08 -7.16 7.91
C PRO A 159 14.95 -7.84 7.12
N LEU A 160 15.16 -9.10 6.73
CA LEU A 160 14.16 -9.89 5.99
C LEU A 160 12.81 -9.96 6.72
N ASP A 161 12.82 -9.97 8.05
CA ASP A 161 11.60 -9.97 8.87
C ASP A 161 10.75 -8.72 8.63
N LYS A 162 11.37 -7.54 8.43
CA LYS A 162 10.62 -6.32 8.12
C LYS A 162 10.00 -6.38 6.73
N LEU A 163 10.73 -6.91 5.76
CA LEU A 163 10.20 -7.14 4.41
C LEU A 163 9.03 -8.13 4.44
N LYS A 164 9.14 -9.17 5.26
CA LYS A 164 8.07 -10.16 5.47
C LYS A 164 6.83 -9.55 6.10
N VAL A 165 6.99 -8.62 7.06
CA VAL A 165 5.86 -7.87 7.64
C VAL A 165 5.15 -7.03 6.58
N GLN A 166 5.88 -6.33 5.71
CA GLN A 166 5.29 -5.56 4.61
C GLN A 166 4.52 -6.47 3.63
N PHE A 167 5.12 -7.60 3.28
CA PHE A 167 4.50 -8.62 2.43
C PHE A 167 3.20 -9.17 3.02
N ASP A 168 3.22 -9.55 4.31
CA ASP A 168 2.05 -10.10 5.00
C ASP A 168 0.93 -9.06 5.12
N GLN A 169 1.30 -7.80 5.37
CA GLN A 169 0.35 -6.69 5.41
C GLN A 169 -0.31 -6.47 4.04
N GLU A 170 0.46 -6.47 2.95
CA GLU A 170 -0.08 -6.30 1.60
C GLU A 170 -1.02 -7.45 1.23
N ILE A 171 -0.64 -8.69 1.50
CA ILE A 171 -1.51 -9.86 1.31
C ILE A 171 -2.79 -9.74 2.12
N LYS A 172 -2.70 -9.34 3.39
CA LYS A 172 -3.87 -9.18 4.25
C LYS A 172 -4.83 -8.13 3.68
N THR A 173 -4.30 -6.96 3.32
CA THR A 173 -5.10 -5.86 2.76
C THR A 173 -5.77 -6.28 1.45
N LEU A 174 -5.07 -6.95 0.54
CA LEU A 174 -5.62 -7.41 -0.75
C LEU A 174 -6.63 -8.56 -0.61
N LYS A 175 -6.57 -9.32 0.49
CA LYS A 175 -7.58 -10.34 0.83
C LYS A 175 -8.85 -9.71 1.37
N GLU A 176 -8.72 -8.72 2.25
CA GLU A 176 -9.85 -8.10 2.95
C GLU A 176 -10.59 -7.07 2.08
N LEU A 177 -9.88 -6.31 1.25
CA LEU A 177 -10.45 -5.24 0.44
C LEU A 177 -10.76 -5.73 -0.98
N LYS A 178 -12.06 -5.83 -1.30
CA LYS A 178 -12.57 -6.18 -2.63
C LYS A 178 -13.48 -5.08 -3.17
N HIS A 179 -13.07 -4.47 -4.28
CA HIS A 179 -13.78 -3.37 -4.92
C HIS A 179 -13.44 -3.33 -6.41
N GLU A 180 -14.36 -2.87 -7.27
CA GLU A 180 -14.15 -2.79 -8.74
C GLU A 180 -12.96 -1.91 -9.15
N ASN A 181 -12.57 -0.97 -8.30
CA ASN A 181 -11.47 -0.02 -8.52
C ASN A 181 -10.18 -0.42 -7.80
N LEU A 182 -10.12 -1.62 -7.22
CA LEU A 182 -8.92 -2.18 -6.60
C LEU A 182 -8.48 -3.41 -7.40
N VAL A 183 -7.16 -3.62 -7.46
CA VAL A 183 -6.58 -4.79 -8.12
C VAL A 183 -6.96 -6.07 -7.38
N ASP A 184 -7.20 -7.14 -8.13
CA ASP A 184 -7.50 -8.44 -7.57
C ASP A 184 -6.24 -9.28 -7.43
N MET A 185 -5.92 -9.67 -6.21
CA MET A 185 -4.86 -10.63 -5.94
C MET A 185 -5.32 -12.05 -6.29
N ILE A 186 -4.52 -12.74 -7.11
CA ILE A 186 -4.68 -14.16 -7.42
C ILE A 186 -4.00 -15.02 -6.35
N GLY A 187 -2.82 -14.61 -5.91
CA GLY A 187 -2.02 -15.40 -4.99
C GLY A 187 -0.67 -14.80 -4.68
N PHE A 188 0.19 -15.61 -4.06
CA PHE A 188 1.53 -15.21 -3.62
C PHE A 188 2.53 -16.36 -3.67
N SER A 189 3.82 -16.04 -3.62
CA SER A 189 4.93 -16.97 -3.42
C SER A 189 5.82 -16.42 -2.29
N CYS A 190 6.29 -17.31 -1.43
CA CYS A 190 7.15 -16.98 -0.29
C CYS A 190 8.23 -18.05 -0.02
N ASP A 191 8.48 -18.92 -1.00
CA ASP A 191 9.54 -19.92 -0.98
C ASP A 191 10.89 -19.29 -1.39
N GLU A 192 12.00 -19.98 -1.08
CA GLU A 192 13.36 -19.57 -1.47
C GLU A 192 13.78 -18.16 -1.00
N GLN A 193 13.16 -17.64 0.07
CA GLN A 193 13.33 -16.26 0.56
C GLN A 193 12.96 -15.18 -0.48
N GLN A 194 12.17 -15.54 -1.48
CA GLN A 194 11.66 -14.63 -2.50
C GLN A 194 10.18 -14.35 -2.22
N LEU A 195 9.84 -13.08 -2.04
CA LEU A 195 8.46 -12.66 -1.71
C LEU A 195 7.83 -12.06 -2.96
N CYS A 196 6.79 -12.72 -3.48
CA CYS A 196 6.10 -12.28 -4.69
C CYS A 196 4.58 -12.29 -4.50
N ILE A 197 3.90 -11.32 -5.12
CA ILE A 197 2.43 -11.19 -5.14
C ILE A 197 1.97 -11.16 -6.60
N ILE A 198 0.91 -11.91 -6.91
CA ILE A 198 0.34 -12.01 -8.26
C ILE A 198 -1.05 -11.35 -8.29
N TYR A 199 -1.28 -10.49 -9.28
CA TYR A 199 -2.55 -9.77 -9.47
C TYR A 199 -2.95 -9.68 -10.95
N VAL A 200 -4.21 -9.31 -11.17
CA VAL A 200 -4.90 -9.16 -12.46
C VAL A 200 -5.64 -7.85 -12.58
#